data_AF-A0A955IDP9-F1
#
_entry.id   AF-A0A955IDP9-F1
#
_cell.length_a   1.000
_cell.length_b   1.000
_cell.length_c   1.000
_cell.angle_alpha   90.00
_cell.angle_beta   90.00
_cell.angle_gamma   90.00
#
_symmetry.space_group_name_H-M   'P 1'
#
loop_
_entity.id
_entity.type
_entity.pdbx_description
1 polymer ?
#
loop_
_entity_poly.entity_id
_entity_poly.type
_entity_poly.pdbx_seq_one_letter_code
_entity_poly.pdbx_strand_id
1 'polypeptide(L)'
;MSGPSDILLPRPIPTDVIQLLRFAAFTLHMLFVLVTLGTGILSIAYFFQIWWMGKRNELRWDREILRTFVGHKSLAVVLGVGPLLLIQVGHPVAFFSAVNLFAPAWLLILGLLITAFLCMDYVGQRLKVRHGMHLLLGMTGLVALLAVPGIFVAVLIGVENPDRWSEIAGAGHRLPLDLGFHWMARYLHVLGASVVVAGIFQYFWSQPWETHKRRSLLAWIIGGTLVQIALGVMLFASMPRRGDAPFNIAVFTGTLGACWLVAVLIHALRRDRPLRLAGTVAPVAVLLFAMLLARQLNQDRTLVPFARAADRRAELLRSELDPFRQEALATFAAGADRVLDGPTLYATSCAFCHGSSADGTAPDAQRLAVPPENLAAMRTTRSHLRDALLQGVPGTAMPRFGYYTRAQLDLIIDDLDRRFDVLGPTPPMPHEVTPADAAEARRVFGTVCAVCHAPDGSPTAFASAFAPPPPDLRLQSLAPDRAFEVITHGYPGTEMPAFRRLPEGVRWGLVRIVLDLRAPVDERP
;
A
#
# COMPACT_ATOMS: atom_id res chain seq x y z
N MET A 1 9.10 -1.43 8.61
CA MET A 1 8.25 -0.87 9.66
C MET A 1 9.13 0.02 10.51
N SER A 2 8.81 1.31 10.61
CA SER A 2 9.51 2.26 11.48
C SER A 2 9.46 1.74 12.92
N GLY A 3 10.62 1.56 13.55
CA GLY A 3 10.69 1.10 14.93
C GLY A 3 10.09 2.15 15.87
N PRO A 4 9.78 1.81 17.13
CA PRO A 4 9.38 2.78 18.15
C PRO A 4 10.42 3.92 18.34
N SER A 5 11.68 3.69 17.93
CA SER A 5 12.74 4.70 17.89
C SER A 5 12.53 5.81 16.85
N ASP A 6 11.85 5.54 15.74
CA ASP A 6 11.72 6.49 14.62
C ASP A 6 10.58 7.50 14.84
N ILE A 7 9.59 7.13 15.66
CA ILE A 7 8.48 8.02 16.09
C ILE A 7 9.00 9.24 16.86
N LEU A 8 10.19 9.09 17.44
CA LEU A 8 10.79 10.01 18.39
C LEU A 8 11.82 10.96 17.78
N LEU A 9 12.05 10.88 16.46
CA LEU A 9 12.89 11.86 15.78
C LEU A 9 12.24 13.24 15.89
N PRO A 10 12.98 14.28 16.30
CA PRO A 10 12.44 15.63 16.37
C PRO A 10 11.93 16.03 14.98
N ARG A 11 10.68 16.52 14.93
CA ARG A 11 10.09 17.00 13.68
C ARG A 11 10.94 18.17 13.16
N PRO A 12 11.16 18.28 11.84
CA PRO A 12 12.04 19.30 11.27
C PRO A 12 11.50 20.73 11.46
N ILE A 13 10.19 20.88 11.71
CA ILE A 13 9.51 22.15 11.94
C ILE A 13 8.38 21.99 12.99
N PRO A 14 7.96 23.08 13.66
CA PRO A 14 6.89 23.02 14.65
C PRO A 14 5.55 22.51 14.09
N THR A 15 4.77 21.84 14.94
CA THR A 15 3.48 21.23 14.55
C THR A 15 2.50 22.25 13.96
N ASP A 16 2.47 23.47 14.50
CA ASP A 16 1.55 24.52 14.08
C ASP A 16 1.88 25.01 12.66
N VAL A 17 3.18 25.07 12.35
CA VAL A 17 3.69 25.39 11.01
C VAL A 17 3.31 24.28 10.02
N ILE A 18 3.46 23.01 10.41
CA ILE A 18 3.02 21.87 9.58
C ILE A 18 1.52 21.96 9.28
N GLN A 19 0.69 22.27 10.29
CA GLN A 19 -0.76 22.39 10.09
C GLN A 19 -1.11 23.53 9.13
N LEU A 20 -0.51 24.71 9.31
CA LEU A 20 -0.72 25.87 8.44
C LEU A 20 -0.29 25.57 7.00
N LEU A 21 0.93 25.05 6.82
CA LEU A 21 1.46 24.68 5.50
C LEU A 21 0.59 23.60 4.85
N ARG A 22 0.12 22.61 5.63
CA ARG A 22 -0.76 21.55 5.12
C ARG A 22 -2.07 22.13 4.62
N PHE A 23 -2.69 23.03 5.38
CA PHE A 23 -3.93 23.69 4.96
C PHE A 23 -3.72 24.52 3.68
N ALA A 24 -2.67 25.35 3.63
CA ALA A 24 -2.38 26.19 2.48
C ALA A 24 -2.04 25.38 1.22
N ALA A 25 -1.13 24.41 1.33
CA ALA A 25 -0.73 23.56 0.22
C ALA A 25 -1.89 22.69 -0.27
N PHE A 26 -2.69 22.13 0.64
CA PHE A 26 -3.85 21.31 0.26
C PHE A 26 -4.92 22.15 -0.43
N THR A 27 -5.17 23.38 0.06
CA THR A 27 -6.11 24.32 -0.58
C THR A 27 -5.69 24.62 -2.01
N LEU A 28 -4.42 24.96 -2.21
CA LEU A 28 -3.90 25.29 -3.53
C LEU A 28 -3.95 24.08 -4.46
N HIS A 29 -3.54 22.90 -3.99
CA HIS A 29 -3.63 21.66 -4.76
C HIS A 29 -5.08 21.31 -5.14
N MET A 30 -6.01 21.33 -4.17
CA MET A 30 -7.41 20.98 -4.41
C MET A 30 -8.09 21.90 -5.40
N LEU A 31 -7.75 23.20 -5.43
CA LEU A 31 -8.30 24.12 -6.43
C LEU A 31 -8.01 23.60 -7.86
N PHE A 32 -6.76 23.22 -8.15
CA PHE A 32 -6.38 22.73 -9.46
C PHE A 32 -6.87 21.30 -9.75
N VAL A 33 -7.00 20.45 -8.72
CA VAL A 33 -7.65 19.14 -8.87
C VAL A 33 -9.11 19.31 -9.27
N LEU A 34 -9.86 20.19 -8.61
CA LEU A 34 -11.28 20.43 -8.90
C LEU A 34 -11.46 21.01 -10.31
N VAL A 35 -10.61 21.97 -10.73
CA VAL A 35 -10.64 22.51 -12.10
C VAL A 35 -10.31 21.42 -13.12
N THR A 36 -9.28 20.60 -12.89
CA THR A 36 -8.85 19.54 -13.82
C THR A 36 -9.94 18.48 -13.98
N LEU A 37 -10.45 17.96 -12.86
CA LEU A 37 -11.47 16.92 -12.82
C LEU A 37 -12.77 17.39 -13.48
N GLY A 38 -13.27 18.56 -13.08
CA GLY A 38 -14.50 19.12 -13.62
C GLY A 38 -14.38 19.53 -15.09
N THR A 39 -13.21 20.00 -15.54
CA THR A 39 -12.96 20.28 -16.97
C THR A 39 -13.04 19.01 -17.79
N GLY A 40 -12.49 17.89 -17.29
CA GLY A 40 -12.62 16.59 -17.93
C GLY A 40 -14.07 16.12 -18.03
N ILE A 41 -14.83 16.23 -16.93
CA ILE A 41 -16.26 15.88 -16.89
C ILE A 41 -17.06 16.74 -17.89
N LEU A 42 -16.92 18.06 -17.84
CA LEU A 42 -17.66 18.99 -18.70
C LEU A 42 -17.32 18.79 -20.19
N SER A 43 -16.04 18.58 -20.52
CA SER A 43 -15.62 18.35 -21.91
C SER A 43 -16.30 17.11 -22.51
N ILE A 44 -16.28 15.98 -21.80
CA ILE A 44 -16.91 14.74 -22.25
C ILE A 44 -18.44 14.85 -22.24
N ALA A 45 -19.03 15.55 -21.27
CA ALA A 45 -20.47 15.77 -21.22
C ALA A 45 -20.97 16.56 -22.44
N TYR A 46 -20.29 17.66 -22.80
CA TYR A 46 -20.62 18.42 -24.00
C TYR A 46 -20.37 17.62 -25.28
N PHE A 47 -19.27 16.86 -25.34
CA PHE A 47 -19.00 15.98 -26.47
C PHE A 47 -20.12 14.96 -26.67
N PHE A 48 -20.57 14.30 -25.60
CA PHE A 48 -21.68 13.34 -25.63
C PHE A 48 -22.99 14.00 -26.05
N GLN A 49 -23.29 15.19 -25.51
CA GLN A 49 -24.48 15.96 -25.84
C GLN A 49 -24.52 16.33 -27.35
N ILE A 50 -23.39 16.72 -27.93
CA ILE A 50 -23.26 17.05 -29.36
C ILE A 50 -23.41 15.78 -30.22
N TRP A 51 -22.75 14.69 -29.84
CA TRP A 51 -22.82 13.41 -30.53
C TRP A 51 -24.26 12.87 -30.56
N TRP A 52 -24.97 12.93 -29.43
CA TRP A 52 -26.35 12.47 -29.31
C TRP A 52 -27.35 13.36 -30.05
N MET A 53 -27.21 14.69 -29.97
CA MET A 53 -28.15 15.63 -30.61
C MET A 53 -27.87 15.91 -32.09
N GLY A 54 -26.83 15.33 -32.69
CA GLY A 54 -26.54 15.46 -34.12
C GLY A 54 -26.12 16.87 -34.58
N LYS A 55 -25.83 17.80 -33.66
CA LYS A 55 -25.46 19.19 -33.97
C LYS A 55 -23.99 19.33 -34.37
N ARG A 56 -23.66 18.86 -35.58
CA ARG A 56 -22.27 18.80 -36.09
C ARG A 56 -21.57 20.16 -36.27
N ASN A 57 -22.26 21.30 -36.30
CA ASN A 57 -21.62 22.61 -36.49
C ASN A 57 -21.12 23.28 -35.20
N GLU A 58 -21.50 22.81 -34.01
CA GLU A 58 -21.04 23.34 -32.71
C GLU A 58 -19.68 22.75 -32.25
N LEU A 59 -18.99 22.03 -33.14
CA LEU A 59 -17.79 21.16 -33.00
C LEU A 59 -16.49 21.79 -32.42
N ARG A 60 -16.53 22.85 -31.61
CA ARG A 60 -15.30 23.52 -31.14
C ARG A 60 -15.21 23.79 -29.64
N TRP A 61 -16.31 23.81 -28.90
CA TRP A 61 -16.29 24.27 -27.51
C TRP A 61 -15.82 23.21 -26.51
N ASP A 62 -16.18 21.94 -26.73
CA ASP A 62 -15.65 20.77 -26.02
C ASP A 62 -14.13 20.70 -26.11
N ARG A 63 -13.56 20.99 -27.29
CA ARG A 63 -12.12 21.05 -27.53
C ARG A 63 -11.45 22.25 -26.85
N GLU A 64 -12.12 23.39 -26.81
CA GLU A 64 -11.61 24.60 -26.15
C GLU A 64 -11.51 24.39 -24.63
N ILE A 65 -12.57 23.85 -24.03
CA ILE A 65 -12.58 23.40 -22.63
C ILE A 65 -11.45 22.40 -22.40
N LEU A 66 -11.32 21.37 -23.25
CA LEU A 66 -10.28 20.34 -23.10
C LEU A 66 -8.85 20.88 -23.28
N ARG A 67 -8.62 21.94 -24.07
CA ARG A 67 -7.28 22.55 -24.19
C ARG A 67 -6.82 23.16 -22.86
N THR A 68 -7.74 23.72 -22.08
CA THR A 68 -7.40 24.26 -20.77
C THR A 68 -6.97 23.15 -19.79
N PHE A 69 -7.43 21.91 -19.96
CA PHE A 69 -7.05 20.76 -19.14
C PHE A 69 -5.53 20.56 -19.04
N VAL A 70 -4.78 20.83 -20.12
CA VAL A 70 -3.33 20.59 -20.21
C VAL A 70 -2.54 21.44 -19.21
N GLY A 71 -2.94 22.69 -18.99
CA GLY A 71 -2.26 23.58 -18.02
C GLY A 71 -2.57 23.18 -16.57
N HIS A 72 -3.85 22.93 -16.28
CA HIS A 72 -4.30 22.64 -14.92
C HIS A 72 -3.81 21.29 -14.40
N LYS A 73 -3.72 20.26 -15.25
CA LYS A 73 -3.24 18.93 -14.83
C LYS A 73 -1.81 18.98 -14.30
N SER A 74 -0.91 19.71 -14.97
CA SER A 74 0.49 19.81 -14.57
C SER A 74 0.63 20.51 -13.24
N LEU A 75 -0.14 21.58 -13.03
CA LEU A 75 -0.15 22.33 -11.78
C LEU A 75 -0.75 21.52 -10.63
N ALA A 76 -1.83 20.77 -10.90
CA ALA A 76 -2.43 19.86 -9.91
C ALA A 76 -1.42 18.80 -9.44
N VAL A 77 -0.67 18.16 -10.35
CA VAL A 77 0.33 17.12 -10.00
C VAL A 77 1.47 17.70 -9.16
N VAL A 78 2.09 18.81 -9.60
CA VAL A 78 3.23 19.40 -8.89
C VAL A 78 2.83 19.87 -7.49
N LEU A 79 1.70 20.56 -7.38
CA LEU A 79 1.19 21.03 -6.10
C LEU A 79 0.75 19.89 -5.17
N GLY A 80 0.50 18.69 -5.70
CA GLY A 80 0.11 17.52 -4.92
C GLY A 80 1.24 16.94 -4.05
N VAL A 81 2.50 17.21 -4.41
CA VAL A 81 3.67 16.73 -3.65
C VAL A 81 3.69 17.35 -2.24
N GLY A 82 3.39 18.64 -2.12
CA GLY A 82 3.42 19.36 -0.83
C GLY A 82 2.50 18.74 0.23
N PRO A 83 1.18 18.63 -0.03
CA PRO A 83 0.24 18.01 0.89
C PRO A 83 0.61 16.57 1.27
N LEU A 84 1.11 15.78 0.32
CA LEU A 84 1.55 14.40 0.56
C LEU A 84 2.74 14.32 1.51
N LEU A 85 3.74 15.16 1.33
CA LEU A 85 4.90 15.22 2.23
C LEU A 85 4.48 15.71 3.62
N LEU A 86 3.63 16.75 3.69
CA LEU A 86 3.20 17.33 4.95
C LEU A 86 2.34 16.38 5.80
N ILE A 87 1.51 15.53 5.17
CA ILE A 87 0.75 14.51 5.92
C ILE A 87 1.66 13.35 6.37
N GLN A 88 2.65 12.96 5.57
CA GLN A 88 3.63 11.93 5.93
C GLN A 88 4.50 12.36 7.11
N VAL A 89 4.93 13.62 7.14
CA VAL A 89 5.71 14.16 8.26
C VAL A 89 4.83 14.45 9.48
N GLY A 90 3.61 14.95 9.27
CA GLY A 90 2.72 15.33 10.37
C GLY A 90 2.05 14.16 11.07
N HIS A 91 1.65 13.12 10.33
CA HIS A 91 0.93 11.94 10.85
C HIS A 91 1.37 10.64 10.16
N PRO A 92 2.66 10.26 10.27
CA PRO A 92 3.23 9.11 9.55
C PRO A 92 2.49 7.81 9.82
N VAL A 93 2.25 7.49 11.10
CA VAL A 93 1.61 6.23 11.51
C VAL A 93 0.22 6.09 10.89
N ALA A 94 -0.61 7.14 10.97
CA ALA A 94 -1.95 7.11 10.41
C ALA A 94 -1.93 7.01 8.87
N PHE A 95 -1.08 7.81 8.22
CA PHE A 95 -0.98 7.84 6.76
C PHE A 95 -0.46 6.52 6.19
N PHE A 96 0.69 6.02 6.64
CA PHE A 96 1.30 4.80 6.09
C PHE A 96 0.49 3.55 6.42
N SER A 97 -0.15 3.48 7.58
CA SER A 97 -1.02 2.34 7.91
C SER A 97 -2.22 2.27 6.97
N ALA A 98 -2.90 3.41 6.71
CA ALA A 98 -4.01 3.46 5.78
C ALA A 98 -3.57 3.24 4.32
N VAL A 99 -2.43 3.78 3.89
CA VAL A 99 -1.88 3.52 2.55
C VAL A 99 -1.56 2.04 2.37
N ASN A 100 -0.96 1.38 3.36
CA ASN A 100 -0.66 -0.05 3.31
C ASN A 100 -1.95 -0.90 3.23
N LEU A 101 -2.99 -0.48 3.96
CA LEU A 101 -4.30 -1.13 3.91
C LEU A 101 -4.94 -1.10 2.51
N PHE A 102 -4.63 -0.08 1.70
CA PHE A 102 -5.12 0.07 0.33
C PHE A 102 -4.00 -0.01 -0.71
N ALA A 103 -2.88 -0.68 -0.41
CA ALA A 103 -1.67 -0.65 -1.23
C ALA A 103 -1.90 -1.01 -2.71
N PRO A 104 -2.68 -2.04 -3.08
CA PRO A 104 -2.93 -2.35 -4.48
C PRO A 104 -3.61 -1.20 -5.24
N ALA A 105 -4.60 -0.56 -4.62
CA ALA A 105 -5.30 0.58 -5.20
C ALA A 105 -4.39 1.82 -5.24
N TRP A 106 -3.57 2.03 -4.21
CA TRP A 106 -2.63 3.15 -4.16
C TRP A 106 -1.58 3.09 -5.29
N LEU A 107 -1.01 1.91 -5.54
CA LEU A 107 -0.04 1.70 -6.63
C LEU A 107 -0.67 1.94 -8.02
N LEU A 108 -1.97 1.65 -8.16
CA LEU A 108 -2.71 1.85 -9.40
C LEU A 108 -2.85 3.33 -9.78
N ILE A 109 -2.73 4.28 -8.83
CA ILE A 109 -2.87 5.73 -9.09
C ILE A 109 -1.93 6.19 -10.22
N LEU A 110 -0.69 5.71 -10.25
CA LEU A 110 0.28 6.09 -11.29
C LEU A 110 -0.20 5.65 -12.68
N GLY A 111 -0.62 4.38 -12.80
CA GLY A 111 -1.14 3.84 -14.06
C GLY A 111 -2.42 4.53 -14.52
N LEU A 112 -3.33 4.85 -13.58
CA LEU A 112 -4.55 5.59 -13.85
C LEU A 112 -4.27 7.01 -14.34
N LEU A 113 -3.34 7.73 -13.69
CA LEU A 113 -2.96 9.08 -14.11
C LEU A 113 -2.28 9.10 -15.47
N ILE A 114 -1.37 8.16 -15.75
CA ILE A 114 -0.73 8.01 -17.07
C ILE A 114 -1.80 7.76 -18.13
N THR A 115 -2.70 6.81 -17.89
CA THR A 115 -3.79 6.47 -18.82
C THR A 115 -4.71 7.66 -19.06
N ALA A 116 -5.14 8.33 -17.98
CA ALA A 116 -5.99 9.51 -18.03
C ALA A 116 -5.36 10.62 -18.87
N PHE A 117 -4.11 10.99 -18.57
CA PHE A 117 -3.44 12.09 -19.23
C PHE A 117 -3.14 11.80 -20.70
N LEU A 118 -2.65 10.60 -21.03
CA LEU A 118 -2.37 10.22 -22.43
C LEU A 118 -3.65 10.21 -23.27
N CYS A 119 -4.74 9.64 -22.74
CA CYS A 119 -6.02 9.59 -23.46
C CYS A 119 -6.59 10.99 -23.67
N MET A 120 -6.63 11.81 -22.62
CA MET A 120 -7.19 13.17 -22.67
C MET A 120 -6.36 14.11 -23.55
N ASP A 121 -5.02 14.04 -23.47
CA ASP A 121 -4.12 14.83 -24.31
C ASP A 121 -4.24 14.42 -25.79
N TYR A 122 -4.31 13.12 -26.07
CA TYR A 122 -4.50 12.62 -27.44
C TYR A 122 -5.82 13.14 -28.03
N VAL A 123 -6.92 13.03 -27.28
CA VAL A 123 -8.23 13.53 -27.71
C VAL A 123 -8.17 15.04 -27.98
N GLY A 124 -7.60 15.84 -27.05
CA GLY A 124 -7.48 17.29 -27.22
C GLY A 124 -6.69 17.74 -28.46
N GLN A 125 -5.66 16.98 -28.85
CA GLN A 125 -4.84 17.29 -30.01
C GLN A 125 -5.48 16.83 -31.34
N ARG A 126 -6.06 15.62 -31.39
CA ARG A 126 -6.42 14.91 -32.64
C ARG A 126 -7.91 14.89 -32.99
N LEU A 127 -8.75 15.69 -32.32
CA LEU A 127 -10.22 15.76 -32.40
C LEU A 127 -10.82 16.14 -33.79
N LYS A 128 -10.31 15.61 -34.91
CA LYS A 128 -10.70 15.99 -36.28
C LYS A 128 -11.05 14.83 -37.22
N VAL A 129 -10.87 13.55 -36.85
CA VAL A 129 -10.82 12.47 -37.87
C VAL A 129 -11.73 11.26 -37.60
N ARG A 130 -11.96 10.82 -36.33
CA ARG A 130 -12.76 9.61 -36.04
C ARG A 130 -13.59 9.70 -34.74
N HIS A 131 -14.88 10.01 -34.85
CA HIS A 131 -15.77 10.29 -33.71
C HIS A 131 -15.86 9.15 -32.66
N GLY A 132 -15.98 7.88 -33.07
CA GLY A 132 -16.12 6.76 -32.13
C GLY A 132 -14.86 6.46 -31.30
N MET A 133 -13.68 6.56 -31.92
CA MET A 133 -12.41 6.33 -31.22
C MET A 133 -12.09 7.44 -30.21
N HIS A 134 -12.43 8.70 -30.53
CA HIS A 134 -12.29 9.81 -29.58
C HIS A 134 -13.24 9.68 -28.39
N LEU A 135 -14.47 9.19 -28.60
CA LEU A 135 -15.39 8.92 -27.49
C LEU A 135 -14.84 7.84 -26.57
N LEU A 136 -14.38 6.72 -27.13
CA LEU A 136 -13.82 5.62 -26.34
C LEU A 136 -12.62 6.09 -25.53
N LEU A 137 -11.64 6.73 -26.17
CA LEU A 137 -10.44 7.24 -25.49
C LEU A 137 -10.78 8.31 -24.45
N GLY A 138 -11.71 9.22 -24.76
CA GLY A 138 -12.17 10.24 -23.82
C GLY A 138 -12.84 9.62 -22.59
N MET A 139 -13.69 8.60 -22.78
CA MET A 139 -14.33 7.86 -21.69
C MET A 139 -13.32 7.07 -20.86
N THR A 140 -12.38 6.36 -21.50
CA THR A 140 -11.30 5.65 -20.80
C THR A 140 -10.47 6.63 -19.97
N GLY A 141 -10.10 7.78 -20.55
CA GLY A 141 -9.35 8.81 -19.86
C GLY A 141 -10.12 9.40 -18.67
N LEU A 142 -11.41 9.68 -18.84
CA LEU A 142 -12.26 10.21 -17.79
C LEU A 142 -12.47 9.21 -16.66
N VAL A 143 -12.79 7.94 -16.96
CA VAL A 143 -12.95 6.89 -15.94
C VAL A 143 -11.67 6.72 -15.14
N ALA A 144 -10.51 6.67 -15.80
CA ALA A 144 -9.22 6.58 -15.12
C ALA A 144 -8.97 7.80 -14.22
N LEU A 145 -9.29 9.01 -14.69
CA LEU A 145 -9.15 10.24 -13.92
C LEU A 145 -10.07 10.28 -12.70
N LEU A 146 -11.32 9.82 -12.85
CA LEU A 146 -12.33 9.79 -11.79
C LEU A 146 -12.02 8.73 -10.72
N ALA A 147 -11.32 7.65 -11.06
CA ALA A 147 -10.93 6.61 -10.11
C ALA A 147 -9.91 7.12 -9.07
N VAL A 148 -8.99 8.02 -9.48
CA VAL A 148 -7.93 8.56 -8.61
C VAL A 148 -8.47 9.20 -7.32
N PRO A 149 -9.37 10.21 -7.36
CA PRO A 149 -9.93 10.78 -6.14
C PRO A 149 -10.73 9.76 -5.31
N GLY A 150 -11.32 8.73 -5.94
CA GLY A 150 -11.99 7.64 -5.22
C GLY A 150 -11.04 6.85 -4.31
N ILE A 151 -9.84 6.54 -4.83
CA ILE A 151 -8.78 5.87 -4.06
C ILE A 151 -8.28 6.78 -2.93
N PHE A 152 -8.03 8.06 -3.20
CA PHE A 152 -7.62 9.01 -2.17
C PHE A 152 -8.66 9.16 -1.05
N VAL A 153 -9.96 9.20 -1.38
CA VAL A 153 -11.04 9.26 -0.39
C VAL A 153 -11.08 8.00 0.46
N ALA A 154 -10.87 6.81 -0.12
CA ALA A 154 -10.80 5.56 0.64
C ALA A 154 -9.64 5.55 1.64
N VAL A 155 -8.44 5.95 1.18
CA VAL A 155 -7.27 6.09 2.06
C VAL A 155 -7.53 7.11 3.16
N LEU A 156 -8.12 8.26 2.85
CA LEU A 156 -8.40 9.30 3.83
C LEU A 156 -9.42 8.84 4.88
N ILE A 157 -10.42 8.03 4.50
CA ILE A 157 -11.33 7.39 5.45
C ILE A 157 -10.58 6.41 6.37
N GLY A 158 -9.63 5.64 5.83
CA GLY A 158 -8.74 4.80 6.64
C GLY A 158 -7.91 5.63 7.63
N VAL A 159 -7.35 6.75 7.19
CA VAL A 159 -6.59 7.68 8.04
C VAL A 159 -7.45 8.26 9.17
N GLU A 160 -8.71 8.60 8.88
CA GLU A 160 -9.65 9.23 9.83
C GLU A 160 -10.33 8.22 10.80
N ASN A 161 -10.10 6.91 10.64
CA ASN A 161 -10.70 5.85 11.45
C ASN A 161 -9.68 4.76 11.86
N PRO A 162 -8.64 5.11 12.64
CA PRO A 162 -7.58 4.17 13.04
C PRO A 162 -8.08 3.00 13.90
N ASP A 163 -9.18 3.19 14.62
CA ASP A 163 -9.88 2.18 15.41
C ASP A 163 -10.52 1.07 14.57
N ARG A 164 -10.74 1.31 13.27
CA ARG A 164 -11.41 0.37 12.35
C ARG A 164 -10.41 -0.39 11.44
N TRP A 165 -9.09 -0.21 11.61
CA TRP A 165 -8.09 -0.84 10.72
C TRP A 165 -8.13 -2.36 10.77
N SER A 166 -8.30 -2.97 11.95
CA SER A 166 -8.39 -4.42 12.11
C SER A 166 -9.62 -4.99 11.40
N GLU A 167 -10.75 -4.31 11.48
CA GLU A 167 -11.98 -4.69 10.79
C GLU A 167 -11.82 -4.62 9.27
N ILE A 168 -11.25 -3.53 8.75
CA ILE A 168 -11.00 -3.38 7.31
C ILE A 168 -10.02 -4.45 6.81
N ALA A 169 -8.96 -4.74 7.56
CA ALA A 169 -7.98 -5.79 7.23
C ALA A 169 -8.65 -7.18 7.22
N GLY A 170 -9.47 -7.49 8.25
CA GLY A 170 -10.22 -8.75 8.34
C GLY A 170 -11.26 -8.92 7.22
N ALA A 171 -11.81 -7.82 6.69
CA ALA A 171 -12.76 -7.83 5.57
C ALA A 171 -12.09 -7.92 4.18
N GLY A 172 -10.80 -8.27 4.12
CA GLY A 172 -10.05 -8.34 2.87
C GLY A 172 -9.81 -6.97 2.24
N HIS A 173 -9.52 -5.95 3.06
CA HIS A 173 -9.21 -4.58 2.65
C HIS A 173 -10.41 -3.82 2.05
N ARG A 174 -11.65 -4.26 2.35
CA ARG A 174 -12.89 -3.59 1.94
C ARG A 174 -13.43 -2.73 3.06
N LEU A 175 -13.99 -1.58 2.70
CA LEU A 175 -14.66 -0.72 3.67
C LEU A 175 -15.96 -1.40 4.17
N PRO A 176 -16.19 -1.46 5.49
CA PRO A 176 -17.49 -1.78 6.07
C PRO A 176 -18.62 -0.92 5.50
N LEU A 177 -19.88 -1.40 5.55
CA LEU A 177 -21.01 -0.76 4.86
C LEU A 177 -21.21 0.72 5.24
N ASP A 178 -21.08 1.06 6.52
CA ASP A 178 -21.19 2.44 7.01
C ASP A 178 -20.09 3.34 6.44
N LEU A 179 -18.84 2.88 6.48
CA LEU A 179 -17.70 3.59 5.90
C LEU A 179 -17.75 3.62 4.37
N GLY A 180 -18.32 2.60 3.73
CA GLY A 180 -18.54 2.54 2.29
C GLY A 180 -19.58 3.56 1.82
N PHE A 181 -20.68 3.74 2.58
CA PHE A 181 -21.64 4.80 2.31
C PHE A 181 -21.02 6.19 2.52
N HIS A 182 -20.25 6.38 3.60
CA HIS A 182 -19.52 7.62 3.84
C HIS A 182 -18.50 7.93 2.72
N TRP A 183 -17.78 6.91 2.24
CA TRP A 183 -16.89 7.00 1.08
C TRP A 183 -17.63 7.48 -0.16
N MET A 184 -18.76 6.85 -0.49
CA MET A 184 -19.58 7.22 -1.63
C MET A 184 -20.04 8.67 -1.54
N ALA A 185 -20.55 9.09 -0.37
CA ALA A 185 -21.03 10.45 -0.17
C ALA A 185 -19.91 11.48 -0.33
N ARG A 186 -18.72 11.21 0.22
CA ARG A 186 -17.57 12.11 0.11
C ARG A 186 -17.03 12.16 -1.32
N TYR A 187 -16.98 11.02 -2.00
CA TYR A 187 -16.57 10.92 -3.39
C TYR A 187 -17.49 11.73 -4.30
N LEU A 188 -18.80 11.53 -4.21
CA LEU A 188 -19.79 12.30 -4.98
C LEU A 188 -19.74 13.79 -4.66
N HIS A 189 -19.54 14.15 -3.39
CA HIS A 189 -19.36 15.54 -2.99
C HIS A 189 -18.14 16.18 -3.69
N VAL A 190 -16.98 15.51 -3.72
CA VAL A 190 -15.80 15.97 -4.47
C VAL A 190 -16.08 16.09 -5.96
N LEU A 191 -16.76 15.11 -6.57
CA LEU A 191 -17.08 15.14 -8.00
C LEU A 191 -17.98 16.33 -8.36
N GLY A 192 -19.08 16.56 -7.64
CA GLY A 192 -19.95 17.68 -7.97
C GLY A 192 -19.31 19.04 -7.64
N ALA A 193 -18.44 19.14 -6.61
CA ALA A 193 -17.65 20.33 -6.35
C ALA A 193 -16.73 20.64 -7.53
N SER A 194 -16.15 19.60 -8.15
CA SER A 194 -15.29 19.76 -9.33
C SER A 194 -16.05 20.33 -10.52
N VAL A 195 -17.29 19.88 -10.76
CA VAL A 195 -18.16 20.40 -11.83
C VAL A 195 -18.48 21.88 -11.60
N VAL A 196 -18.80 22.28 -10.36
CA VAL A 196 -19.10 23.68 -10.02
C VAL A 196 -17.87 24.57 -10.21
N VAL A 197 -16.73 24.19 -9.63
CA VAL A 197 -15.49 24.98 -9.69
C VAL A 197 -14.96 25.05 -11.12
N ALA A 198 -14.97 23.96 -11.87
CA ALA A 198 -14.62 23.98 -13.28
C ALA A 198 -15.62 24.80 -14.10
N GLY A 199 -16.93 24.72 -13.84
CA GLY A 199 -17.93 25.55 -14.51
C GLY A 199 -17.66 27.05 -14.33
N ILE A 200 -17.32 27.47 -13.11
CA ILE A 200 -16.91 28.86 -12.80
C ILE A 200 -15.63 29.22 -13.55
N PHE A 201 -14.62 28.34 -13.54
CA PHE A 201 -13.37 28.57 -14.25
C PHE A 201 -13.61 28.74 -15.76
N GLN A 202 -14.34 27.81 -16.38
CA GLN A 202 -14.65 27.84 -17.82
C GLN A 202 -15.51 29.05 -18.19
N TYR A 203 -16.38 29.51 -17.29
CA TYR A 203 -17.17 30.74 -17.49
C TYR A 203 -16.28 31.98 -17.67
N PHE A 204 -15.20 32.10 -16.90
CA PHE A 204 -14.33 33.28 -16.97
C PHE A 204 -13.17 33.12 -17.97
N TRP A 205 -12.62 31.92 -18.15
CA TRP A 205 -11.38 31.69 -18.90
C TRP A 205 -11.52 31.01 -20.27
N SER A 206 -12.62 30.30 -20.54
CA SER A 206 -12.85 29.61 -21.83
C SER A 206 -13.85 30.32 -22.73
N GLN A 207 -14.04 31.63 -22.53
CA GLN A 207 -14.99 32.53 -23.21
C GLN A 207 -15.25 32.19 -24.69
N PRO A 208 -16.54 32.17 -25.09
CA PRO A 208 -16.88 32.94 -26.29
C PRO A 208 -18.20 33.70 -26.12
N TRP A 209 -18.29 34.86 -26.73
CA TRP A 209 -19.31 35.92 -26.56
C TRP A 209 -20.73 35.54 -27.04
N GLU A 210 -21.09 34.27 -26.98
CA GLU A 210 -22.37 33.72 -27.39
C GLU A 210 -23.25 33.44 -26.16
N THR A 211 -24.41 34.09 -26.11
CA THR A 211 -25.37 34.04 -24.99
C THR A 211 -25.77 32.61 -24.60
N HIS A 212 -25.84 31.68 -25.55
CA HIS A 212 -26.23 30.30 -25.29
C HIS A 212 -25.22 29.53 -24.42
N LYS A 213 -23.92 29.73 -24.67
CA LYS A 213 -22.83 29.09 -23.91
C LYS A 213 -22.77 29.60 -22.49
N ARG A 214 -22.91 30.92 -22.33
CA ARG A 214 -23.02 31.58 -21.03
C ARG A 214 -24.15 30.98 -20.19
N ARG A 215 -25.35 30.86 -20.77
CA ARG A 215 -26.53 30.30 -20.08
C ARG A 215 -26.33 28.81 -19.74
N SER A 216 -25.70 28.04 -20.63
CA SER A 216 -25.38 26.63 -20.37
C SER A 216 -24.44 26.47 -19.17
N LEU A 217 -23.32 27.22 -19.13
CA LEU A 217 -22.41 27.18 -17.98
C LEU A 217 -23.07 27.65 -16.68
N LEU A 218 -23.88 28.71 -16.72
CA LEU A 218 -24.64 29.15 -15.55
C LEU A 218 -25.58 28.04 -15.05
N ALA A 219 -26.23 27.30 -15.95
CA ALA A 219 -27.08 26.17 -15.56
C ALA A 219 -26.28 25.06 -14.87
N TRP A 220 -25.09 24.70 -15.39
CA TRP A 220 -24.18 23.76 -14.75
C TRP A 220 -23.73 24.23 -13.36
N ILE A 221 -23.37 25.50 -13.21
CA ILE A 221 -22.91 26.04 -11.92
C ILE A 221 -24.07 26.07 -10.90
N ILE A 222 -25.25 26.59 -11.30
CA ILE A 222 -26.42 26.66 -10.40
C ILE A 222 -26.89 25.26 -10.03
N GLY A 223 -27.16 24.41 -11.02
CA GLY A 223 -27.62 23.05 -10.81
C GLY A 223 -26.61 22.22 -10.02
N GLY A 224 -25.33 22.33 -10.37
CA GLY A 224 -24.24 21.69 -9.65
C GLY A 224 -24.15 22.14 -8.19
N THR A 225 -24.34 23.43 -7.90
CA THR A 225 -24.31 23.95 -6.52
C THR A 225 -25.50 23.44 -5.70
N LEU A 226 -26.70 23.37 -6.29
CA LEU A 226 -27.87 22.81 -5.63
C LEU A 226 -27.70 21.30 -5.33
N VAL A 227 -27.19 20.54 -6.30
CA VAL A 227 -26.84 19.12 -6.11
C VAL A 227 -25.76 18.98 -5.03
N GLN A 228 -24.77 19.87 -5.00
CA GLN A 228 -23.71 19.89 -3.98
C GLN A 228 -24.24 20.13 -2.57
N ILE A 229 -25.24 20.99 -2.40
CA ILE A 229 -25.91 21.18 -1.10
C ILE A 229 -26.56 19.86 -0.66
N ALA A 230 -27.29 19.18 -1.55
CA ALA A 230 -27.91 17.89 -1.24
C ALA A 230 -26.86 16.80 -0.92
N LEU A 231 -25.79 16.71 -1.71
CA LEU A 231 -24.67 15.80 -1.45
C LEU A 231 -23.94 16.14 -0.15
N GLY A 232 -23.87 17.43 0.22
CA GLY A 232 -23.33 17.90 1.49
C GLY A 232 -24.17 17.45 2.69
N VAL A 233 -25.51 17.50 2.57
CA VAL A 233 -26.43 16.96 3.59
C VAL A 233 -26.26 15.44 3.72
N MET A 234 -26.17 14.73 2.59
CA MET A 234 -25.90 13.28 2.59
C MET A 234 -24.55 12.95 3.24
N LEU A 235 -23.49 13.70 2.92
CA LEU A 235 -22.18 13.55 3.53
C LEU A 235 -22.21 13.82 5.04
N PHE A 236 -22.86 14.90 5.46
CA PHE A 236 -23.01 15.25 6.87
C PHE A 236 -23.76 14.16 7.65
N ALA A 237 -24.83 13.61 7.08
CA ALA A 237 -25.60 12.52 7.68
C ALA A 237 -24.82 11.19 7.74
N SER A 238 -23.91 10.95 6.80
CA SER A 238 -23.09 9.73 6.73
C SER A 238 -21.89 9.69 7.70
N MET A 239 -21.62 10.78 8.43
CA MET A 239 -20.41 10.84 9.26
C MET A 239 -20.45 9.83 10.41
N PRO A 240 -19.38 9.03 10.62
CA PRO A 240 -19.33 8.06 11.71
C PRO A 240 -19.37 8.70 13.10
N ARG A 241 -18.90 9.95 13.22
CA ARG A 241 -18.84 10.70 14.47
C ARG A 241 -19.48 12.06 14.26
N ARG A 242 -20.28 12.51 15.24
CA ARG A 242 -20.91 13.84 15.19
C ARG A 242 -19.84 14.92 15.24
N GLY A 243 -20.01 15.96 14.41
CA GLY A 243 -19.13 17.11 14.38
C GLY A 243 -19.25 17.97 15.64
N ASP A 244 -18.13 18.51 16.11
CA ASP A 244 -18.10 19.53 17.16
C ASP A 244 -18.59 20.90 16.63
N ALA A 245 -18.74 21.87 17.55
CA ALA A 245 -19.23 23.21 17.20
C ALA A 245 -18.37 23.92 16.14
N PRO A 246 -17.02 24.00 16.25
CA PRO A 246 -16.18 24.62 15.21
C PRO A 246 -16.41 24.05 13.80
N PHE A 247 -16.53 22.73 13.67
CA PHE A 247 -16.82 22.14 12.37
C PHE A 247 -18.22 22.42 11.88
N ASN A 248 -19.23 22.31 12.74
CA ASN A 248 -20.60 22.59 12.34
C ASN A 248 -20.70 24.05 11.86
N ILE A 249 -20.08 25.01 12.56
CA ILE A 249 -20.00 26.42 12.14
C ILE A 249 -19.34 26.54 10.76
N ALA A 250 -18.22 25.86 10.51
CA ALA A 250 -17.55 25.88 9.21
C ALA A 250 -18.45 25.29 8.10
N VAL A 251 -19.15 24.18 8.37
CA VAL A 251 -20.08 23.57 7.42
C VAL A 251 -21.26 24.50 7.08
N PHE A 252 -21.89 25.09 8.10
CA PHE A 252 -22.99 26.03 7.90
C PHE A 252 -22.53 27.30 7.18
N THR A 253 -21.35 27.82 7.51
CA THR A 253 -20.77 28.99 6.83
C THR A 253 -20.55 28.72 5.35
N GLY A 254 -20.00 27.56 4.99
CA GLY A 254 -19.85 27.20 3.59
C GLY A 254 -21.19 26.96 2.89
N THR A 255 -22.19 26.40 3.58
CA THR A 255 -23.56 26.28 3.04
C THR A 255 -24.19 27.64 2.75
N LEU A 256 -24.02 28.62 3.65
CA LEU A 256 -24.44 30.00 3.43
C LEU A 256 -23.68 30.64 2.25
N GLY A 257 -22.38 30.35 2.11
CA GLY A 257 -21.58 30.76 0.96
C GLY A 257 -22.10 30.19 -0.37
N ALA A 258 -22.53 28.91 -0.38
CA ALA A 258 -23.17 28.29 -1.54
C ALA A 258 -24.51 28.94 -1.89
N CYS A 259 -25.36 29.20 -0.89
CA CYS A 259 -26.62 29.92 -1.09
C CYS A 259 -26.39 31.34 -1.63
N TRP A 260 -25.38 32.04 -1.11
CA TRP A 260 -24.98 33.37 -1.59
C TRP A 260 -24.51 33.31 -3.05
N LEU A 261 -23.68 32.33 -3.41
CA LEU A 261 -23.26 32.09 -4.79
C LEU A 261 -24.47 31.88 -5.70
N VAL A 262 -25.39 30.98 -5.34
CA VAL A 262 -26.60 30.70 -6.12
C VAL A 262 -27.45 31.96 -6.31
N ALA A 263 -27.61 32.78 -5.27
CA ALA A 263 -28.36 34.04 -5.36
C ALA A 263 -27.71 35.02 -6.37
N VAL A 264 -26.39 35.16 -6.35
CA VAL A 264 -25.64 35.99 -7.31
C VAL A 264 -25.83 35.48 -8.75
N LEU A 265 -25.73 34.16 -8.94
CA LEU A 265 -25.87 33.52 -10.25
C LEU A 265 -27.29 33.66 -10.82
N ILE A 266 -28.33 33.42 -10.00
CA ILE A 266 -29.73 33.58 -10.40
C ILE A 266 -30.02 35.05 -10.74
N HIS A 267 -29.49 35.99 -9.95
CA HIS A 267 -29.65 37.41 -10.23
C HIS A 267 -29.05 37.81 -11.59
N ALA A 268 -27.84 37.33 -11.89
CA ALA A 268 -27.18 37.57 -13.17
C ALA A 268 -27.96 36.95 -14.33
N LEU A 269 -28.44 35.71 -14.16
CA LEU A 269 -29.23 34.99 -15.17
C LEU A 269 -30.55 35.70 -15.48
N ARG A 270 -31.30 36.14 -14.45
CA ARG A 270 -32.59 36.85 -14.61
C ARG A 270 -32.43 38.22 -15.28
N ARG A 271 -31.31 38.91 -15.03
CA ARG A 271 -31.00 40.22 -15.63
C ARG A 271 -30.32 40.10 -17.00
N ASP A 272 -30.04 38.88 -17.46
CA ASP A 272 -29.22 38.54 -18.64
C ASP A 272 -27.87 39.29 -18.69
N ARG A 273 -27.30 39.59 -17.52
CA ARG A 273 -26.03 40.32 -17.38
C ARG A 273 -24.87 39.34 -17.19
N PRO A 274 -23.68 39.63 -17.74
CA PRO A 274 -22.50 38.84 -17.46
C PRO A 274 -22.12 38.95 -15.97
N LEU A 275 -21.68 37.83 -15.37
CA LEU A 275 -21.10 37.81 -14.04
C LEU A 275 -19.87 38.71 -13.95
N ARG A 276 -19.78 39.47 -12.87
CA ARG A 276 -18.57 40.23 -12.51
C ARG A 276 -17.68 39.35 -11.64
N LEU A 277 -16.40 39.26 -11.98
CA LEU A 277 -15.42 38.48 -11.22
C LEU A 277 -15.41 38.85 -9.73
N ALA A 278 -15.39 40.15 -9.42
CA ALA A 278 -15.42 40.64 -8.04
C ALA A 278 -16.65 40.14 -7.24
N GLY A 279 -17.81 39.99 -7.91
CA GLY A 279 -19.04 39.51 -7.27
C GLY A 279 -19.09 38.00 -7.06
N THR A 280 -18.29 37.22 -7.80
CA THR A 280 -18.24 35.76 -7.67
C THR A 280 -17.08 35.28 -6.80
N VAL A 281 -15.97 36.03 -6.73
CA VAL A 281 -14.79 35.64 -5.94
C VAL A 281 -15.12 35.56 -4.45
N ALA A 282 -15.83 36.53 -3.89
CA ALA A 282 -16.15 36.55 -2.46
C ALA A 282 -17.00 35.35 -2.00
N PRO A 283 -18.15 35.01 -2.61
CA PRO A 283 -18.93 33.83 -2.22
C PRO A 283 -18.15 32.53 -2.41
N VAL A 284 -17.37 32.41 -3.49
CA VAL A 284 -16.53 31.22 -3.74
C VAL A 284 -15.42 31.10 -2.68
N ALA A 285 -14.77 32.20 -2.30
CA ALA A 285 -13.74 32.20 -1.27
C ALA A 285 -14.30 31.78 0.08
N VAL A 286 -15.45 32.33 0.49
CA VAL A 286 -16.14 31.93 1.73
C VAL A 286 -16.52 30.45 1.69
N LEU A 287 -17.13 30.00 0.59
CA LEU A 287 -17.52 28.60 0.39
C LEU A 287 -16.32 27.65 0.50
N LEU A 288 -15.27 27.88 -0.29
CA LEU A 288 -14.11 27.00 -0.35
C LEU A 288 -13.32 27.01 0.96
N PHE A 289 -13.06 28.19 1.52
CA PHE A 289 -12.32 28.29 2.78
C PHE A 289 -13.07 27.57 3.92
N ALA A 290 -14.37 27.81 4.06
CA ALA A 290 -15.17 27.19 5.11
C ALA A 290 -15.26 25.67 4.95
N MET A 291 -15.43 25.15 3.73
CA MET A 291 -15.46 23.71 3.48
C MET A 291 -14.10 23.03 3.69
N LEU A 292 -13.01 23.66 3.26
CA LEU A 292 -11.65 23.15 3.47
C LEU A 292 -11.25 23.21 4.95
N LEU A 293 -11.71 24.22 5.68
CA LEU A 293 -11.55 24.32 7.12
C LEU A 293 -12.35 23.24 7.83
N ALA A 294 -13.61 23.01 7.45
CA ALA A 294 -14.41 21.90 7.98
C ALA A 294 -13.69 20.55 7.78
N ARG A 295 -13.14 20.31 6.59
CA ARG A 295 -12.33 19.10 6.31
C ARG A 295 -11.12 18.99 7.25
N GLN A 296 -10.36 20.07 7.41
CA GLN A 296 -9.19 20.11 8.29
C GLN A 296 -9.59 19.82 9.75
N LEU A 297 -10.61 20.50 10.26
CA LEU A 297 -11.11 20.30 11.62
C LEU A 297 -11.60 18.86 11.84
N ASN A 298 -12.30 18.28 10.86
CA ASN A 298 -12.73 16.89 10.94
C ASN A 298 -11.55 15.92 11.04
N GLN A 299 -10.50 16.15 10.25
CA GLN A 299 -9.30 15.32 10.27
C GLN A 299 -8.51 15.46 11.59
N ASP A 300 -8.39 16.69 12.10
CA ASP A 300 -7.62 16.97 13.32
C ASP A 300 -8.27 16.37 14.59
N ARG A 301 -9.60 16.21 14.61
CA ARG A 301 -10.31 15.53 15.70
C ARG A 301 -9.81 14.11 15.96
N THR A 302 -9.47 13.38 14.89
CA THR A 302 -8.96 12.01 15.03
C THR A 302 -7.44 12.03 15.15
N LEU A 303 -6.75 12.76 14.27
CA LEU A 303 -5.31 12.62 14.11
C LEU A 303 -4.50 13.27 15.22
N VAL A 304 -4.94 14.39 15.78
CA VAL A 304 -4.21 15.08 16.85
C VAL A 304 -4.21 14.26 18.15
N PRO A 305 -5.36 13.74 18.64
CA PRO A 305 -5.35 12.86 19.81
C PRO A 305 -4.58 11.56 19.59
N PHE A 306 -4.72 10.95 18.40
CA PHE A 306 -4.00 9.72 18.04
C PHE A 306 -2.48 9.93 18.07
N ALA A 307 -1.97 11.00 17.44
CA ALA A 307 -0.55 11.34 17.46
C ALA A 307 -0.04 11.60 18.88
N ARG A 308 -0.78 12.39 19.70
CA ARG A 308 -0.40 12.64 21.10
C ARG A 308 -0.36 11.36 21.94
N ALA A 309 -1.26 10.40 21.68
CA ALA A 309 -1.26 9.12 22.37
C ALA A 309 -0.04 8.27 21.98
N ALA A 310 0.32 8.24 20.70
CA ALA A 310 1.52 7.58 20.21
C ALA A 310 2.80 8.21 20.78
N ASP A 311 2.89 9.55 20.77
CA ASP A 311 4.02 10.29 21.32
C ASP A 311 4.20 10.00 22.82
N ARG A 312 3.11 10.00 23.61
CA ARG A 312 3.14 9.63 25.04
C ARG A 312 3.60 8.19 25.26
N ARG A 313 3.11 7.24 24.48
CA ARG A 313 3.52 5.82 24.60
C ARG A 313 5.00 5.65 24.28
N ALA A 314 5.49 6.36 23.26
CA ALA A 314 6.89 6.34 22.88
C ALA A 314 7.78 6.96 23.97
N GLU A 315 7.33 8.03 24.63
CA GLU A 315 8.04 8.62 25.78
C GLU A 315 8.11 7.66 26.98
N LEU A 316 6.99 7.02 27.32
CA LEU A 316 6.96 6.01 28.40
C LEU A 316 7.94 4.86 28.10
N LEU A 317 7.87 4.30 26.90
CA LEU A 317 8.78 3.24 26.49
C LEU A 317 10.24 3.69 26.49
N ARG A 318 10.53 4.93 26.07
CA ARG A 318 11.89 5.49 26.17
C ARG A 318 12.33 5.55 27.64
N SER A 319 11.51 6.06 28.54
CA SER A 319 11.85 6.14 29.95
C SER A 319 12.10 4.77 30.60
N GLU A 320 11.36 3.74 30.18
CA GLU A 320 11.56 2.34 30.61
C GLU A 320 12.87 1.75 30.07
N LEU A 321 13.24 2.10 28.83
CA LEU A 321 14.43 1.55 28.14
C LEU A 321 15.72 2.35 28.41
N ASP A 322 15.61 3.62 28.81
CA ASP A 322 16.74 4.53 29.02
C ASP A 322 17.82 3.99 29.97
N PRO A 323 17.49 3.33 31.10
CA PRO A 323 18.48 2.71 31.98
C PRO A 323 19.31 1.63 31.28
N PHE A 324 18.66 0.83 30.41
CA PHE A 324 19.31 -0.25 29.67
C PHE A 324 20.08 0.28 28.44
N ARG A 325 19.79 1.50 27.99
CA ARG A 325 20.38 2.05 26.75
C ARG A 325 21.89 2.21 26.85
N GLN A 326 22.39 2.79 27.95
CA GLN A 326 23.83 2.99 28.16
C GLN A 326 24.57 1.66 28.23
N GLU A 327 24.04 0.71 28.99
CA GLU A 327 24.61 -0.64 29.13
C GLU A 327 24.59 -1.41 27.80
N ALA A 328 23.45 -1.39 27.08
CA ALA A 328 23.33 -2.02 25.78
C ALA A 328 24.27 -1.39 24.74
N LEU A 329 24.41 -0.06 24.72
CA LEU A 329 25.36 0.63 23.86
C LEU A 329 26.81 0.31 24.25
N ALA A 330 27.13 0.25 25.54
CA ALA A 330 28.45 -0.10 26.02
C ALA A 330 28.80 -1.56 25.71
N THR A 331 27.86 -2.48 25.87
CA THR A 331 28.03 -3.90 25.51
C THR A 331 28.17 -4.06 24.00
N PHE A 332 27.35 -3.35 23.22
CA PHE A 332 27.47 -3.33 21.77
C PHE A 332 28.83 -2.78 21.32
N ALA A 333 29.27 -1.63 21.86
CA ALA A 333 30.55 -1.01 21.53
C ALA A 333 31.74 -1.89 21.98
N ALA A 334 31.69 -2.48 23.17
CA ALA A 334 32.70 -3.41 23.66
C ALA A 334 32.77 -4.72 22.85
N GLY A 335 31.64 -5.14 22.26
CA GLY A 335 31.55 -6.27 21.34
C GLY A 335 31.91 -5.93 19.88
N ALA A 336 31.81 -4.67 19.48
CA ALA A 336 32.04 -4.21 18.11
C ALA A 336 33.53 -4.25 17.71
N ASP A 337 34.44 -4.00 18.66
CA ASP A 337 35.89 -4.08 18.46
C ASP A 337 36.48 -5.47 18.71
N ARG A 338 35.70 -6.41 19.26
CA ARG A 338 36.13 -7.80 19.38
C ARG A 338 36.01 -8.48 18.01
N VAL A 339 37.13 -8.97 17.50
CA VAL A 339 37.12 -10.02 16.48
C VAL A 339 36.52 -11.27 17.14
N LEU A 340 35.20 -11.40 17.05
CA LEU A 340 34.48 -12.58 17.50
C LEU A 340 34.71 -13.68 16.47
N ASP A 341 35.17 -14.83 16.93
CA ASP A 341 35.29 -16.02 16.08
C ASP A 341 33.92 -16.65 15.83
N GLY A 342 33.85 -17.55 14.84
CA GLY A 342 32.64 -18.28 14.48
C GLY A 342 31.97 -18.99 15.67
N PRO A 343 32.72 -19.75 16.51
CA PRO A 343 32.17 -20.38 17.71
C PRO A 343 31.49 -19.40 18.67
N THR A 344 32.13 -18.25 18.95
CA THR A 344 31.56 -17.25 19.87
C THR A 344 30.31 -16.62 19.29
N LEU A 345 30.31 -16.30 17.99
CA LEU A 345 29.15 -15.76 17.29
C LEU A 345 27.97 -16.73 17.32
N TYR A 346 28.21 -18.02 17.04
CA TYR A 346 27.18 -19.06 17.10
C TYR A 346 26.64 -19.24 18.53
N ALA A 347 27.53 -19.33 19.52
CA ALA A 347 27.13 -19.50 20.92
C ALA A 347 26.27 -18.32 21.42
N THR A 348 26.60 -17.10 21.02
CA THR A 348 25.92 -15.88 21.49
C THR A 348 24.56 -15.68 20.82
N SER A 349 24.42 -16.01 19.53
CA SER A 349 23.26 -15.62 18.72
C SER A 349 22.42 -16.77 18.19
N CYS A 350 22.94 -17.99 18.14
CA CYS A 350 22.28 -19.13 17.49
C CYS A 350 21.97 -20.27 18.46
N ALA A 351 22.87 -20.56 19.40
CA ALA A 351 22.79 -21.73 20.27
C ALA A 351 21.58 -21.72 21.23
N PHE A 352 21.03 -20.55 21.55
CA PHE A 352 19.81 -20.44 22.36
C PHE A 352 18.61 -21.18 21.73
N CYS A 353 18.51 -21.18 20.40
CA CYS A 353 17.47 -21.91 19.67
C CYS A 353 18.00 -23.22 19.09
N HIS A 354 19.18 -23.21 18.45
CA HIS A 354 19.68 -24.38 17.72
C HIS A 354 20.45 -25.38 18.61
N GLY A 355 20.77 -25.03 19.85
CA GLY A 355 21.61 -25.83 20.74
C GLY A 355 23.10 -25.72 20.40
N SER A 356 23.98 -26.11 21.32
CA SER A 356 25.43 -26.15 21.05
C SER A 356 25.80 -27.22 20.01
N SER A 357 25.05 -28.33 20.00
CA SER A 357 25.17 -29.42 19.01
C SER A 357 24.48 -29.12 17.68
N ALA A 358 23.86 -27.95 17.54
CA ALA A 358 23.12 -27.54 16.34
C ALA A 358 22.00 -28.51 15.92
N ASP A 359 21.45 -29.26 16.87
CA ASP A 359 20.42 -30.28 16.66
C ASP A 359 18.99 -29.75 16.75
N GLY A 360 18.81 -28.46 17.11
CA GLY A 360 17.50 -27.83 17.25
C GLY A 360 16.74 -28.21 18.51
N THR A 361 17.39 -28.85 19.50
CA THR A 361 16.74 -29.40 20.70
C THR A 361 16.89 -28.55 21.96
N ALA A 362 17.38 -27.31 21.82
CA ALA A 362 17.56 -26.41 22.96
C ALA A 362 16.23 -26.18 23.73
N PRO A 363 16.27 -25.90 25.05
CA PRO A 363 15.04 -25.73 25.85
C PRO A 363 14.06 -24.70 25.28
N ASP A 364 14.56 -23.62 24.69
CA ASP A 364 13.72 -22.58 24.11
C ASP A 364 13.18 -22.93 22.72
N ALA A 365 13.81 -23.87 22.01
CA ALA A 365 13.30 -24.42 20.76
C ALA A 365 11.93 -25.10 20.93
N GLN A 366 11.73 -25.77 22.08
CA GLN A 366 10.50 -26.51 22.38
C GLN A 366 9.27 -25.60 22.56
N ARG A 367 9.49 -24.29 22.72
CA ARG A 367 8.42 -23.29 22.88
C ARG A 367 8.01 -22.65 21.55
N LEU A 368 8.71 -22.96 20.47
CA LEU A 368 8.45 -22.38 19.15
C LEU A 368 7.38 -23.19 18.42
N ALA A 369 6.46 -22.50 17.76
CA ALA A 369 5.43 -23.15 16.93
C ALA A 369 6.06 -23.95 15.77
N VAL A 370 7.12 -23.40 15.18
CA VAL A 370 7.99 -24.09 14.21
C VAL A 370 9.35 -24.28 14.88
N PRO A 371 9.76 -25.53 15.18
CA PRO A 371 11.05 -25.78 15.81
C PRO A 371 12.20 -25.51 14.82
N PRO A 372 13.39 -25.11 15.30
CA PRO A 372 14.58 -24.96 14.46
C PRO A 372 14.99 -26.30 13.84
N GLU A 373 15.50 -26.27 12.62
CA GLU A 373 16.01 -27.49 11.96
C GLU A 373 17.29 -27.97 12.65
N ASN A 374 17.52 -29.29 12.58
CA ASN A 374 18.79 -29.92 12.92
C ASN A 374 19.83 -29.55 11.87
N LEU A 375 20.57 -28.47 12.12
CA LEU A 375 21.63 -27.98 11.24
C LEU A 375 22.76 -29.00 11.11
N ALA A 376 23.00 -29.84 12.12
CA ALA A 376 24.02 -30.88 12.03
C ALA A 376 23.70 -31.94 10.96
N ALA A 377 22.41 -32.18 10.72
CA ALA A 377 21.93 -33.04 9.64
C ALA A 377 21.74 -32.30 8.31
N MET A 378 21.90 -30.99 8.25
CA MET A 378 21.62 -30.21 7.05
C MET A 378 22.81 -30.16 6.09
N ARG A 379 22.56 -30.18 4.79
CA ARG A 379 23.55 -29.96 3.73
C ARG A 379 23.03 -28.93 2.75
N THR A 380 23.76 -27.84 2.54
CA THR A 380 23.30 -26.67 1.80
C THR A 380 24.47 -25.94 1.14
N THR A 381 24.30 -24.69 0.74
CA THR A 381 25.38 -23.84 0.22
C THR A 381 25.67 -22.67 1.12
N ARG A 382 26.87 -22.12 0.96
CA ARG A 382 27.27 -20.88 1.62
C ARG A 382 26.35 -19.72 1.25
N SER A 383 25.97 -19.60 -0.02
CA SER A 383 25.05 -18.54 -0.47
C SER A 383 23.69 -18.66 0.23
N HIS A 384 23.10 -19.86 0.25
CA HIS A 384 21.81 -20.10 0.84
C HIS A 384 21.82 -19.89 2.37
N LEU A 385 22.84 -20.39 3.08
CA LEU A 385 23.01 -20.13 4.51
C LEU A 385 23.17 -18.64 4.80
N ARG A 386 23.97 -17.93 4.01
CA ARG A 386 24.16 -16.49 4.19
C ARG A 386 22.84 -15.74 4.00
N ASP A 387 22.06 -16.10 2.99
CA ASP A 387 20.74 -15.49 2.75
C ASP A 387 19.78 -15.78 3.91
N ALA A 388 19.74 -17.01 4.41
CA ALA A 388 18.95 -17.37 5.59
C ALA A 388 19.37 -16.60 6.84
N LEU A 389 20.67 -16.39 7.08
CA LEU A 389 21.17 -15.57 8.19
C LEU A 389 20.80 -14.08 8.00
N LEU A 390 20.96 -13.54 6.80
CA LEU A 390 20.69 -12.13 6.53
C LEU A 390 19.20 -11.78 6.63
N GLN A 391 18.33 -12.67 6.14
CA GLN A 391 16.89 -12.42 6.04
C GLN A 391 16.10 -12.99 7.22
N GLY A 392 16.69 -13.93 7.97
CA GLY A 392 15.94 -14.84 8.82
C GLY A 392 15.18 -15.87 7.97
N VAL A 393 14.35 -16.69 8.63
CA VAL A 393 13.46 -17.64 7.93
C VAL A 393 12.01 -17.17 8.10
N PRO A 394 11.39 -16.60 7.04
CA PRO A 394 10.02 -16.07 7.10
C PRO A 394 9.02 -17.11 7.61
N GLY A 395 8.10 -16.70 8.49
CA GLY A 395 7.11 -17.60 9.11
C GLY A 395 7.64 -18.40 10.30
N THR A 396 8.90 -18.22 10.69
CA THR A 396 9.49 -18.82 11.90
C THR A 396 9.93 -17.76 12.90
N ALA A 397 10.44 -18.19 14.07
CA ALA A 397 11.03 -17.29 15.06
C ALA A 397 12.46 -16.85 14.74
N MET A 398 13.09 -17.36 13.66
CA MET A 398 14.46 -17.00 13.30
C MET A 398 14.52 -15.56 12.78
N PRO A 399 15.16 -14.62 13.52
CA PRO A 399 15.19 -13.22 13.15
C PRO A 399 16.21 -12.95 12.03
N ARG A 400 16.17 -11.73 11.49
CA ARG A 400 17.21 -11.23 10.60
C ARG A 400 18.49 -10.90 11.37
N PHE A 401 19.65 -11.32 10.87
CA PHE A 401 20.96 -11.03 11.48
C PHE A 401 21.74 -9.93 10.75
N GLY A 402 21.02 -8.94 10.18
CA GLY A 402 21.61 -7.83 9.43
C GLY A 402 22.46 -6.84 10.24
N TYR A 403 22.65 -7.09 11.54
CA TYR A 403 23.57 -6.34 12.40
C TYR A 403 24.99 -6.94 12.40
N TYR A 404 25.19 -8.14 11.85
CA TYR A 404 26.51 -8.70 11.58
C TYR A 404 27.00 -8.32 10.19
N THR A 405 28.31 -8.07 10.08
CA THR A 405 28.98 -7.90 8.78
C THR A 405 29.00 -9.23 8.01
N ARG A 406 29.16 -9.17 6.69
CA ARG A 406 29.32 -10.38 5.87
C ARG A 406 30.44 -11.29 6.36
N ALA A 407 31.58 -10.71 6.77
CA ALA A 407 32.70 -11.46 7.32
C ALA A 407 32.32 -12.21 8.60
N GLN A 408 31.56 -11.59 9.50
CA GLN A 408 31.08 -12.27 10.72
C GLN A 408 30.07 -13.39 10.43
N LEU A 409 29.18 -13.19 9.45
CA LEU A 409 28.28 -14.26 9.02
C LEU A 409 29.05 -15.42 8.39
N ASP A 410 30.09 -15.13 7.61
CA ASP A 410 30.97 -16.15 7.03
C ASP A 410 31.70 -16.94 8.13
N LEU A 411 32.12 -16.31 9.23
CA LEU A 411 32.68 -17.03 10.38
C LEU A 411 31.69 -18.00 11.04
N ILE A 412 30.39 -17.65 11.12
CA ILE A 412 29.35 -18.57 11.62
C ILE A 412 29.20 -19.75 10.66
N ILE A 413 29.17 -19.48 9.35
CA ILE A 413 29.05 -20.53 8.32
C ILE A 413 30.27 -21.45 8.37
N ASP A 414 31.48 -20.90 8.48
CA ASP A 414 32.73 -21.66 8.59
C ASP A 414 32.75 -22.55 9.84
N ASP A 415 32.23 -22.05 10.97
CA ASP A 415 32.14 -22.83 12.20
C ASP A 415 31.12 -23.97 12.08
N LEU A 416 29.96 -23.72 11.50
CA LEU A 416 28.95 -24.75 11.23
C LEU A 416 29.50 -25.83 10.29
N ASP A 417 30.21 -25.41 9.24
CA ASP A 417 30.81 -26.33 8.28
C ASP A 417 31.91 -27.17 8.92
N ARG A 418 32.80 -26.54 9.69
CA ARG A 418 33.87 -27.24 10.42
C ARG A 418 33.33 -28.25 11.42
N ARG A 419 32.21 -27.95 12.10
CA ARG A 419 31.64 -28.83 13.14
C ARG A 419 30.72 -29.91 12.60
N PHE A 420 30.01 -29.63 11.51
CA PHE A 420 28.90 -30.48 11.06
C PHE A 420 28.85 -30.75 9.55
N ASP A 421 29.83 -30.25 8.79
CA ASP A 421 29.96 -30.48 7.35
C ASP A 421 28.73 -29.96 6.58
N VAL A 422 28.18 -28.80 6.97
CA VAL A 422 26.93 -28.26 6.39
C VAL A 422 27.07 -27.86 4.91
N LEU A 423 28.28 -27.61 4.42
CA LEU A 423 28.56 -27.33 3.01
C LEU A 423 29.00 -28.58 2.24
N GLY A 424 29.19 -29.70 2.94
CA GLY A 424 29.63 -30.97 2.37
C GLY A 424 28.63 -31.63 1.43
N PRO A 425 29.06 -32.74 0.80
CA PRO A 425 28.17 -33.58 0.01
C PRO A 425 27.09 -34.20 0.89
N THR A 426 26.00 -34.60 0.25
CA THR A 426 24.93 -35.32 0.95
C THR A 426 25.44 -36.71 1.35
N PRO A 427 25.28 -37.15 2.61
CA PRO A 427 25.71 -38.47 3.03
C PRO A 427 25.07 -39.60 2.20
N PRO A 428 25.79 -40.72 1.99
CA PRO A 428 25.23 -41.85 1.26
C PRO A 428 24.04 -42.46 2.01
N MET A 429 23.11 -43.04 1.27
CA MET A 429 21.95 -43.70 1.86
C MET A 429 22.36 -44.91 2.70
N PRO A 430 21.79 -45.06 3.91
CA PRO A 430 22.08 -46.18 4.79
C PRO A 430 21.36 -47.48 4.39
N HIS A 431 20.32 -47.39 3.55
CA HIS A 431 19.52 -48.53 3.12
C HIS A 431 19.46 -48.66 1.59
N GLU A 432 19.43 -49.90 1.13
CA GLU A 432 19.16 -50.22 -0.27
C GLU A 432 17.66 -50.08 -0.55
N VAL A 433 17.31 -49.37 -1.63
CA VAL A 433 15.92 -49.19 -2.07
C VAL A 433 15.65 -50.17 -3.20
N THR A 434 14.68 -51.07 -3.02
CA THR A 434 14.35 -52.05 -4.05
C THR A 434 13.81 -51.35 -5.31
N PRO A 435 13.95 -51.95 -6.52
CA PRO A 435 13.39 -51.36 -7.73
C PRO A 435 11.88 -51.11 -7.66
N ALA A 436 11.15 -51.96 -6.94
CA ALA A 436 9.70 -51.81 -6.72
C ALA A 436 9.39 -50.60 -5.83
N ASP A 437 10.09 -50.44 -4.71
CA ASP A 437 9.94 -49.29 -3.82
C ASP A 437 10.34 -47.98 -4.50
N ALA A 438 11.39 -47.99 -5.32
CA ALA A 438 11.83 -46.82 -6.08
C ALA A 438 10.79 -46.41 -7.13
N ALA A 439 10.17 -47.37 -7.82
CA ALA A 439 9.10 -47.08 -8.78
C ALA A 439 7.88 -46.49 -8.08
N GLU A 440 7.52 -47.03 -6.92
CA GLU A 440 6.41 -46.52 -6.11
C GLU A 440 6.69 -45.12 -5.55
N ALA A 441 7.89 -44.89 -5.02
CA ALA A 441 8.31 -43.59 -4.52
C ALA A 441 8.24 -42.51 -5.60
N ARG A 442 8.65 -42.81 -6.85
CA ARG A 442 8.53 -41.87 -7.98
C ARG A 442 7.07 -41.50 -8.26
N ARG A 443 6.16 -42.48 -8.21
CA ARG A 443 4.71 -42.25 -8.38
C ARG A 443 4.16 -41.38 -7.27
N VAL A 444 4.49 -41.68 -6.01
CA VAL A 444 4.09 -40.88 -4.84
C VAL A 444 4.65 -39.47 -4.93
N PHE A 445 5.94 -39.31 -5.22
CA PHE A 445 6.56 -37.99 -5.34
C PHE A 445 5.86 -37.14 -6.40
N GLY A 446 5.66 -37.68 -7.61
CA GLY A 446 5.05 -36.94 -8.71
C GLY A 446 3.57 -36.58 -8.51
N THR A 447 2.83 -37.32 -7.69
CA THR A 447 1.38 -37.08 -7.47
C THR A 447 1.06 -36.39 -6.15
N VAL A 448 1.93 -36.50 -5.14
CA VAL A 448 1.69 -35.99 -3.79
C VAL A 448 2.72 -34.93 -3.40
N CYS A 449 4.01 -35.25 -3.45
CA CYS A 449 5.06 -34.35 -2.97
C CYS A 449 5.28 -33.15 -3.91
N ALA A 450 5.19 -33.38 -5.22
CA ALA A 450 5.42 -32.38 -6.27
C ALA A 450 4.37 -31.26 -6.28
N VAL A 451 3.23 -31.43 -5.59
CA VAL A 451 2.26 -30.33 -5.39
C VAL A 451 2.91 -29.15 -4.65
N CYS A 452 3.81 -29.44 -3.70
CA CYS A 452 4.53 -28.43 -2.94
C CYS A 452 5.99 -28.25 -3.38
N HIS A 453 6.68 -29.35 -3.70
CA HIS A 453 8.12 -29.36 -4.01
C HIS A 453 8.47 -29.38 -5.50
N ALA A 454 7.46 -29.32 -6.38
CA ALA A 454 7.61 -29.51 -7.83
C ALA A 454 8.34 -30.83 -8.21
N PRO A 455 8.35 -31.22 -9.49
CA PRO A 455 9.15 -32.36 -9.92
C PRO A 455 10.67 -32.12 -9.85
N ASP A 456 11.10 -30.86 -9.95
CA ASP A 456 12.52 -30.46 -9.94
C ASP A 456 13.05 -30.11 -8.53
N GLY A 457 12.23 -30.20 -7.49
CA GLY A 457 12.62 -29.85 -6.12
C GLY A 457 12.42 -28.38 -5.74
N SER A 458 11.92 -27.54 -6.66
CA SER A 458 11.63 -26.13 -6.38
C SER A 458 10.28 -25.94 -5.66
N PRO A 459 10.14 -24.93 -4.78
CA PRO A 459 8.83 -24.61 -4.21
C PRO A 459 7.84 -24.17 -5.30
N THR A 460 6.64 -24.76 -5.32
CA THR A 460 5.60 -24.31 -6.26
C THR A 460 5.03 -22.94 -5.88
N ALA A 461 4.39 -22.25 -6.82
CA ALA A 461 3.71 -20.98 -6.54
C ALA A 461 2.61 -21.13 -5.48
N PHE A 462 1.95 -22.29 -5.44
CA PHE A 462 0.98 -22.65 -4.41
C PHE A 462 1.66 -22.73 -3.03
N ALA A 463 2.75 -23.47 -2.92
CA ALA A 463 3.40 -23.69 -1.62
C ALA A 463 4.26 -22.51 -1.13
N SER A 464 4.68 -21.62 -2.03
CA SER A 464 5.38 -20.37 -1.69
C SER A 464 4.52 -19.39 -0.88
N ALA A 465 3.20 -19.61 -0.82
CA ALA A 465 2.28 -18.81 -0.02
C ALA A 465 2.21 -19.26 1.46
N PHE A 466 2.78 -20.42 1.81
CA PHE A 466 2.84 -20.89 3.19
C PHE A 466 3.91 -20.14 4.01
N ALA A 467 3.75 -20.13 5.33
CA ALA A 467 4.65 -19.48 6.26
C ALA A 467 5.02 -20.44 7.41
N PRO A 468 6.21 -21.07 7.37
CA PRO A 468 7.24 -20.98 6.34
C PRO A 468 6.88 -21.72 5.04
N PRO A 469 7.42 -21.31 3.88
CA PRO A 469 7.32 -22.09 2.65
C PRO A 469 8.15 -23.38 2.75
N PRO A 470 7.87 -24.41 1.93
CA PRO A 470 8.72 -25.59 1.89
C PRO A 470 10.14 -25.23 1.42
N PRO A 471 11.18 -25.95 1.89
CA PRO A 471 12.55 -25.72 1.46
C PRO A 471 12.72 -26.02 -0.04
N ASP A 472 13.60 -25.27 -0.69
CA ASP A 472 14.07 -25.58 -2.04
C ASP A 472 15.06 -26.74 -1.96
N LEU A 473 14.61 -27.93 -2.41
CA LEU A 473 15.37 -29.18 -2.29
C LEU A 473 16.61 -29.19 -3.19
N ARG A 474 16.71 -28.24 -4.13
CA ARG A 474 17.89 -28.06 -4.99
C ARG A 474 19.01 -27.33 -4.25
N LEU A 475 18.65 -26.51 -3.27
CA LEU A 475 19.59 -25.69 -2.49
C LEU A 475 19.95 -26.34 -1.16
N GLN A 476 19.04 -27.09 -0.57
CA GLN A 476 19.20 -27.73 0.74
C GLN A 476 18.70 -29.17 0.74
N SER A 477 19.45 -30.05 1.38
CA SER A 477 19.03 -31.43 1.71
C SER A 477 19.32 -31.73 3.17
N LEU A 478 18.79 -32.85 3.67
CA LEU A 478 19.04 -33.35 5.02
C LEU A 478 19.79 -34.68 4.94
N ALA A 479 20.46 -35.08 6.01
CA ALA A 479 21.02 -36.41 6.14
C ALA A 479 19.90 -37.46 5.99
N PRO A 480 20.17 -38.64 5.41
CA PRO A 480 19.15 -39.63 5.06
C PRO A 480 18.16 -39.95 6.19
N ASP A 481 18.66 -40.16 7.41
CA ASP A 481 17.82 -40.50 8.57
C ASP A 481 16.91 -39.35 8.97
N ARG A 482 17.40 -38.11 8.92
CA ARG A 482 16.60 -36.93 9.23
C ARG A 482 15.56 -36.67 8.14
N ALA A 483 15.93 -36.83 6.87
CA ALA A 483 14.97 -36.76 5.76
C ALA A 483 13.87 -37.82 5.91
N PHE A 484 14.24 -39.05 6.28
CA PHE A 484 13.29 -40.12 6.55
C PHE A 484 12.34 -39.78 7.70
N GLU A 485 12.86 -39.19 8.78
CA GLU A 485 12.07 -38.75 9.92
C GLU A 485 11.05 -37.67 9.52
N VAL A 486 11.48 -36.66 8.76
CA VAL A 486 10.61 -35.57 8.27
C VAL A 486 9.54 -36.11 7.33
N ILE A 487 9.88 -37.01 6.40
CA ILE A 487 8.89 -37.64 5.52
C ILE A 487 7.90 -38.48 6.36
N THR A 488 8.38 -39.18 7.37
CA THR A 488 7.55 -40.06 8.20
C THR A 488 6.57 -39.29 9.06
N HIS A 489 7.05 -38.24 9.74
CA HIS A 489 6.31 -37.54 10.78
C HIS A 489 5.77 -36.17 10.36
N GLY A 490 6.15 -35.70 9.17
CA GLY A 490 5.95 -34.31 8.77
C GLY A 490 6.93 -33.39 9.48
N TYR A 491 6.73 -32.08 9.33
CA TYR A 491 7.50 -31.08 10.08
C TYR A 491 6.55 -30.23 10.95
N PRO A 492 6.66 -30.29 12.29
CA PRO A 492 5.76 -29.58 13.19
C PRO A 492 5.65 -28.09 12.91
N GLY A 493 4.43 -27.55 12.99
CA GLY A 493 4.16 -26.13 12.74
C GLY A 493 4.16 -25.71 11.27
N THR A 494 4.32 -26.65 10.34
CA THR A 494 4.28 -26.40 8.88
C THR A 494 3.17 -27.20 8.22
N GLU A 495 2.94 -26.92 6.94
CA GLU A 495 2.00 -27.67 6.08
C GLU A 495 2.55 -29.02 5.58
N MET A 496 3.77 -29.43 6.00
CA MET A 496 4.36 -30.72 5.61
C MET A 496 3.72 -31.88 6.40
N PRO A 497 2.87 -32.72 5.77
CA PRO A 497 2.14 -33.74 6.49
C PRO A 497 2.98 -35.00 6.75
N ALA A 498 2.50 -35.86 7.65
CA ALA A 498 3.14 -37.12 7.98
C ALA A 498 2.79 -38.24 6.98
N PHE A 499 3.79 -38.93 6.44
CA PHE A 499 3.61 -40.06 5.51
C PHE A 499 3.90 -41.44 6.12
N ARG A 500 3.86 -41.56 7.46
CA ARG A 500 4.04 -42.83 8.20
C ARG A 500 3.19 -44.03 7.73
N ARG A 501 2.12 -43.81 6.97
CA ARG A 501 1.26 -44.88 6.40
C ARG A 501 1.85 -45.52 5.14
N LEU A 502 2.83 -44.88 4.50
CA LEU A 502 3.54 -45.47 3.37
C LEU A 502 4.48 -46.59 3.88
N PRO A 503 4.66 -47.67 3.09
CA PRO A 503 5.66 -48.68 3.39
C PRO A 503 7.03 -48.05 3.61
N GLU A 504 7.82 -48.62 4.52
CA GLU A 504 9.14 -48.08 4.87
C GLU A 504 10.09 -48.00 3.67
N GLY A 505 10.13 -49.04 2.82
CA GLY A 505 10.93 -49.03 1.60
C GLY A 505 10.57 -47.88 0.65
N VAL A 506 9.27 -47.58 0.51
CA VAL A 506 8.79 -46.43 -0.28
C VAL A 506 9.22 -45.10 0.32
N ARG A 507 9.17 -44.95 1.66
CA ARG A 507 9.66 -43.75 2.35
C ARG A 507 11.17 -43.55 2.15
N TRP A 508 11.97 -44.61 2.21
CA TRP A 508 13.39 -44.56 1.83
C TRP A 508 13.61 -44.24 0.36
N GLY A 509 12.73 -44.71 -0.54
CA GLY A 509 12.71 -44.30 -1.93
C GLY A 509 12.43 -42.79 -2.11
N LEU A 510 11.54 -42.20 -1.31
CA LEU A 510 11.29 -40.76 -1.31
C LEU A 510 12.50 -39.99 -0.79
N VAL A 511 13.18 -40.48 0.25
CA VAL A 511 14.45 -39.91 0.72
C VAL A 511 15.45 -39.86 -0.43
N ARG A 512 15.68 -40.99 -1.11
CA ARG A 512 16.59 -41.03 -2.27
C ARG A 512 16.27 -39.94 -3.29
N ILE A 513 15.00 -39.80 -3.70
CA ILE A 513 14.58 -38.77 -4.66
C ILE A 513 14.95 -37.37 -4.15
N VAL A 514 14.60 -37.04 -2.90
CA VAL A 514 14.87 -35.70 -2.33
C VAL A 514 16.37 -35.41 -2.28
N LEU A 515 17.20 -36.39 -1.94
CA LEU A 515 18.66 -36.22 -1.89
C LEU A 515 19.27 -36.03 -3.29
N ASP A 516 18.75 -36.76 -4.28
CA ASP A 516 19.21 -36.69 -5.68
C ASP A 516 18.83 -35.34 -6.34
N LEU A 517 17.86 -34.59 -5.80
CA LEU A 517 17.46 -33.27 -6.31
C LEU A 517 18.42 -32.14 -5.91
N ARG A 518 19.29 -32.34 -4.90
CA ARG A 518 20.28 -31.32 -4.52
C ARG A 518 21.36 -31.23 -5.59
N ALA A 519 21.55 -30.02 -6.14
CA ALA A 519 22.62 -29.78 -7.10
C ALA A 519 24.01 -30.04 -6.46
N PRO A 520 24.97 -30.62 -7.21
CA PRO A 520 26.35 -30.79 -6.75
C PRO A 520 26.97 -29.46 -6.28
N VAL A 521 27.97 -29.54 -5.40
CA VAL A 521 28.64 -28.35 -4.84
C VAL A 521 29.40 -27.57 -5.91
N ASP A 522 29.93 -28.26 -6.94
CA ASP A 522 30.84 -27.68 -7.96
C ASP A 522 30.16 -27.11 -9.22
N GLU A 523 28.84 -27.25 -9.39
CA GLU A 523 28.13 -26.84 -10.62
C GLU A 523 27.33 -25.54 -10.47
N ARG A 524 27.70 -24.65 -9.53
CA ARG A 524 27.00 -23.37 -9.34
C ARG A 524 27.88 -22.16 -9.66
N PRO A 525 27.35 -21.16 -10.41
CA PRO A 525 28.07 -19.97 -10.82
C PRO A 525 28.45 -19.03 -9.67
#